data_AF-A0AAU3BUQ2-F1
#
_entry.id   AF-A0AAU3BUQ2-F1
#
_cell.length_a   1.000
_cell.length_b   1.000
_cell.length_c   1.000
_cell.angle_alpha   90.00
_cell.angle_beta   90.00
_cell.angle_gamma   90.00
#
_symmetry.space_group_name_H-M   'P 1'
#
loop_
_entity.id
_entity.type
_entity.pdbx_description
1 polymer ?
#
loop_
_entity_poly.entity_id
_entity_poly.type
_entity_poly.pdbx_seq_one_letter_code
_entity_poly.pdbx_strand_id
1 'polypeptide(L)'
;MNDEPARATALVRAEYHLFQITDPQGPVADDLDATQNGLVSAVGGVIEVATGIHTGNVRVTVELYSQQPGPVAGWEEIAEMPCHSPSGEVLVTPMMEDPADLPSLASQGPGRYRLRFHALGRDTAVDDTTDDVVESYLIQSWPAAHQDALLVKATDAYGAQVRARPAGDTIVIDHEDSLDTQTGRERDILRRAGHGDYS
;
A
#
# COMPACT_ATOMS: atom_id res chain seq x y z
N MET A 1 -2.73 33.17 7.83
CA MET A 1 -3.46 32.15 8.61
C MET A 1 -3.11 30.84 7.95
N ASN A 2 -2.27 30.01 8.58
CA ASN A 2 -2.04 28.66 8.08
C ASN A 2 -3.29 27.88 8.45
N ASP A 3 -4.11 27.55 7.45
CA ASP A 3 -5.10 26.49 7.59
C ASP A 3 -4.29 25.22 7.88
N GLU A 4 -4.43 24.68 9.10
CA GLU A 4 -3.88 23.35 9.38
C GLU A 4 -4.64 22.34 8.52
N PRO A 5 -3.94 21.45 7.80
CA PRO A 5 -4.61 20.44 6.98
C PRO A 5 -5.50 19.58 7.86
N ALA A 6 -6.65 19.15 7.33
CA ALA A 6 -7.45 18.15 8.03
C ALA A 6 -6.59 16.87 8.17
N ARG A 7 -6.39 16.45 9.41
CA ARG A 7 -5.49 15.35 9.77
C ARG A 7 -6.20 14.32 10.63
N ALA A 8 -6.02 13.05 10.28
CA ALA A 8 -6.51 11.92 11.07
C ALA A 8 -5.46 10.81 11.11
N THR A 9 -5.50 9.99 12.15
CA THR A 9 -4.60 8.84 12.31
C THR A 9 -5.42 7.64 12.77
N ALA A 10 -5.19 6.50 12.14
CA ALA A 10 -5.80 5.23 12.49
C ALA A 10 -4.75 4.11 12.44
N LEU A 11 -5.10 2.98 13.06
CA LEU A 11 -4.39 1.73 12.83
C LEU A 11 -5.04 1.04 11.63
N VAL A 12 -4.22 0.63 10.67
CA VAL A 12 -4.66 -0.09 9.48
C VAL A 12 -3.97 -1.43 9.51
N ARG A 13 -4.73 -2.49 9.28
CA ARG A 13 -4.16 -3.82 9.21
C ARG A 13 -3.50 -4.02 7.85
N ALA A 14 -2.21 -4.29 7.88
CA ALA A 14 -1.45 -4.74 6.74
C ALA A 14 -1.52 -6.27 6.69
N GLU A 15 -1.72 -6.80 5.49
CA GLU A 15 -1.87 -8.22 5.21
C GLU A 15 -1.11 -8.53 3.93
N TYR A 16 -0.35 -9.63 3.91
CA TYR A 16 0.52 -10.00 2.78
C TYR A 16 1.42 -8.85 2.30
N HIS A 17 2.04 -8.14 3.25
CA HIS A 17 2.88 -6.96 3.00
C HIS A 17 2.17 -5.73 2.43
N LEU A 18 0.83 -5.66 2.42
CA LEU A 18 0.15 -4.51 1.84
C LEU A 18 -1.08 -4.06 2.61
N PHE A 19 -1.45 -2.80 2.36
CA PHE A 19 -2.80 -2.29 2.54
C PHE A 19 -3.16 -1.48 1.29
N GLN A 20 -4.46 -1.23 1.08
CA GLN A 20 -4.95 -0.70 -0.19
C GLN A 20 -5.54 0.70 -0.04
N ILE A 21 -5.59 1.42 -1.16
CA ILE A 21 -6.41 2.61 -1.34
C ILE A 21 -7.37 2.37 -2.50
N THR A 22 -8.65 2.53 -2.22
CA THR A 22 -9.75 2.16 -3.13
C THR A 22 -10.78 3.29 -3.24
N ASP A 23 -11.56 3.26 -4.32
CA ASP A 23 -12.75 4.10 -4.50
C ASP A 23 -13.93 3.18 -4.85
N PRO A 24 -15.09 3.32 -4.19
CA PRO A 24 -16.22 2.40 -4.35
C PRO A 24 -16.88 2.48 -5.74
N GLN A 25 -16.57 3.48 -6.57
CA GLN A 25 -17.16 3.68 -7.89
C GLN A 25 -16.19 3.45 -9.05
N GLY A 26 -14.93 3.08 -8.80
CA GLY A 26 -14.05 2.70 -9.89
C GLY A 26 -12.56 2.82 -9.60
N PRO A 27 -11.73 2.71 -10.64
CA PRO A 27 -10.29 2.70 -10.50
C PRO A 27 -9.77 4.05 -10.00
N VAL A 28 -8.85 3.99 -9.03
CA VAL A 28 -8.19 5.15 -8.43
C VAL A 28 -6.88 5.54 -9.08
N ALA A 29 -6.24 4.65 -9.83
CA ALA A 29 -4.98 4.93 -10.51
C ALA A 29 -4.82 4.05 -11.75
N ASP A 30 -4.00 4.50 -12.69
CA ASP A 30 -3.49 3.66 -13.76
C ASP A 30 -2.42 2.70 -13.21
N ASP A 31 -2.26 1.53 -13.83
CA ASP A 31 -1.34 0.50 -13.36
C ASP A 31 0.10 1.04 -13.24
N LEU A 32 0.73 0.77 -12.10
CA LEU A 32 2.07 1.18 -11.75
C LEU A 32 2.81 0.02 -11.08
N ASP A 33 3.91 -0.40 -11.69
CA ASP A 33 4.72 -1.50 -11.18
C ASP A 33 5.46 -1.08 -9.90
N ALA A 34 5.38 -1.92 -8.85
CA ALA A 34 6.03 -1.68 -7.56
C ALA A 34 7.55 -1.47 -7.69
N THR A 35 8.21 -2.08 -8.70
CA THR A 35 9.64 -1.91 -8.98
C THR A 35 10.02 -0.48 -9.38
N GLN A 36 9.05 0.35 -9.80
CA GLN A 36 9.32 1.74 -10.19
C GLN A 36 9.68 2.63 -9.00
N ASN A 37 9.10 2.37 -7.82
CA ASN A 37 9.34 3.23 -6.65
C ASN A 37 9.64 2.44 -5.35
N GLY A 38 9.23 1.17 -5.23
CA GLY A 38 9.51 0.30 -4.08
C GLY A 38 8.57 0.47 -2.88
N LEU A 39 7.64 1.42 -2.94
CA LEU A 39 6.72 1.76 -1.84
C LEU A 39 5.24 1.60 -2.22
N VAL A 40 4.86 1.98 -3.44
CA VAL A 40 3.48 1.94 -3.92
C VAL A 40 3.39 1.35 -5.32
N SER A 41 2.40 0.50 -5.54
CA SER A 41 1.98 0.00 -6.85
C SER A 41 0.55 0.42 -7.14
N ALA A 42 0.15 0.33 -8.40
CA ALA A 42 -1.24 0.31 -8.77
C ALA A 42 -1.49 -0.92 -9.65
N VAL A 43 -2.48 -1.72 -9.28
CA VAL A 43 -2.84 -2.95 -9.97
C VAL A 43 -4.35 -3.04 -10.07
N GLY A 44 -4.87 -3.15 -11.29
CA GLY A 44 -6.32 -3.32 -11.52
C GLY A 44 -7.13 -2.11 -11.05
N GLY A 45 -6.52 -0.92 -11.01
CA GLY A 45 -7.17 0.30 -10.56
C GLY A 45 -7.16 0.53 -9.05
N VAL A 46 -6.49 -0.29 -8.26
CA VAL A 46 -6.31 -0.12 -6.81
C VAL A 46 -4.87 0.30 -6.54
N ILE A 47 -4.64 1.23 -5.62
CA ILE A 47 -3.28 1.56 -5.16
C ILE A 47 -2.96 0.64 -3.99
N GLU A 48 -1.81 -0.01 -4.05
CA GLU A 48 -1.30 -0.88 -3.00
C GLU A 48 -0.08 -0.21 -2.36
N VAL A 49 -0.05 -0.16 -1.03
CA VAL A 49 1.08 0.39 -0.27
C VAL A 49 1.84 -0.76 0.36
N ALA A 50 3.12 -0.89 0.00
CA ALA A 50 3.99 -1.95 0.48
C ALA A 50 4.50 -1.66 1.91
N THR A 51 4.47 -2.70 2.73
CA THR A 51 4.90 -2.73 4.13
C THR A 51 6.07 -3.69 4.32
N GLY A 52 6.89 -3.44 5.33
CA GLY A 52 8.01 -4.32 5.66
C GLY A 52 7.54 -5.58 6.38
N ILE A 53 6.61 -5.42 7.33
CA ILE A 53 5.91 -6.53 7.99
C ILE A 53 5.08 -7.34 7.01
N HIS A 54 4.90 -8.64 7.28
CA HIS A 54 4.00 -9.49 6.50
C HIS A 54 2.54 -9.28 6.92
N THR A 55 2.26 -9.23 8.23
CA THR A 55 0.90 -9.05 8.75
C THR A 55 0.93 -8.34 10.10
N GLY A 56 0.07 -7.35 10.30
CA GLY A 56 0.02 -6.62 11.57
C GLY A 56 -0.63 -5.25 11.45
N ASN A 57 -0.63 -4.49 12.55
CA ASN A 57 -1.17 -3.13 12.55
C ASN A 57 -0.07 -2.12 12.21
N VAL A 58 -0.29 -1.31 11.19
CA VAL A 58 0.54 -0.15 10.87
C VAL A 58 -0.17 1.14 11.24
N ARG A 59 0.59 2.17 11.60
CA ARG A 59 0.02 3.50 11.88
C ARG A 59 -0.10 4.29 10.58
N VAL A 60 -1.32 4.58 10.14
CA VAL A 60 -1.55 5.43 8.97
C VAL A 60 -2.08 6.78 9.42
N THR A 61 -1.41 7.83 8.97
CA THR A 61 -1.86 9.22 9.12
C THR A 61 -2.23 9.77 7.76
N VAL A 62 -3.40 10.40 7.66
CA VAL A 62 -3.85 11.11 6.47
C VAL A 62 -3.82 12.60 6.73
N GLU A 63 -3.27 13.38 5.79
CA GLU A 63 -3.32 14.84 5.79
C GLU A 63 -3.91 15.36 4.46
N LEU A 64 -4.94 16.18 4.56
CA LEU A 64 -5.68 16.71 3.41
C LEU A 64 -5.33 18.18 3.20
N TYR A 65 -4.80 18.51 2.03
CA TYR A 65 -4.38 19.84 1.66
C TYR A 65 -5.17 20.37 0.45
N SER A 66 -5.37 21.68 0.41
CA SER A 66 -5.96 22.37 -0.74
C SER A 66 -4.95 22.65 -1.87
N GLN A 67 -3.66 22.55 -1.58
CA GLN A 67 -2.53 22.83 -2.47
C GLN A 67 -1.37 21.87 -2.14
N GLN A 68 -0.37 21.80 -3.02
CA GLN A 68 0.80 20.96 -2.79
C GLN A 68 1.51 21.33 -1.46
N PRO A 69 1.65 20.38 -0.52
CA PRO A 69 2.36 20.60 0.72
C PRO A 69 3.88 20.64 0.49
N GLY A 70 4.57 21.41 1.33
CA GLY A 70 6.02 21.45 1.38
C GLY A 70 6.63 20.09 1.79
N PRO A 71 7.95 19.92 1.65
CA PRO A 71 8.63 18.68 2.02
C PRO A 71 8.57 18.46 3.54
N VAL A 72 8.34 17.20 3.94
CA VAL A 72 8.35 16.78 5.35
C VAL A 72 9.62 15.99 5.64
N ALA A 73 10.38 16.40 6.64
CA ALA A 73 11.60 15.71 7.06
C ALA A 73 11.30 14.53 8.00
N GLY A 74 12.25 13.60 8.15
CA GLY A 74 12.17 12.49 9.10
C GLY A 74 11.62 11.17 8.56
N TRP A 75 11.30 11.10 7.27
CA TRP A 75 10.82 9.89 6.60
C TRP A 75 11.91 9.20 5.78
N GLU A 76 11.87 7.87 5.70
CA GLU A 76 12.88 7.04 5.03
C GLU A 76 12.59 6.89 3.54
N GLU A 77 11.32 6.71 3.19
CA GLU A 77 10.89 6.61 1.81
C GLU A 77 9.72 7.57 1.54
N ILE A 78 9.78 8.24 0.39
CA ILE A 78 8.77 9.20 -0.04
C ILE A 78 8.50 8.98 -1.52
N ALA A 79 7.27 8.61 -1.86
CA ALA A 79 6.80 8.43 -3.22
C ALA A 79 5.55 9.26 -3.47
N GLU A 80 5.39 9.75 -4.69
CA GLU A 80 4.19 10.44 -5.14
C GLU A 80 3.59 9.73 -6.35
N MET A 81 2.26 9.70 -6.43
CA MET A 81 1.57 9.15 -7.60
C MET A 81 0.25 9.87 -7.87
N PRO A 82 -0.20 9.90 -9.15
CA PRO A 82 -1.52 10.41 -9.47
C PRO A 82 -2.60 9.49 -8.90
N CYS A 83 -3.70 10.09 -8.48
CA CYS A 83 -4.91 9.41 -8.07
C CYS A 83 -6.12 10.09 -8.73
N HIS A 84 -7.12 9.32 -9.09
CA HIS A 84 -8.40 9.76 -9.60
C HIS A 84 -9.50 9.23 -8.71
N SER A 85 -10.52 10.04 -8.42
CA SER A 85 -11.68 9.61 -7.64
C SER A 85 -12.95 9.83 -8.45
N PRO A 86 -13.58 8.77 -8.95
CA PRO A 86 -14.89 8.85 -9.57
C PRO A 86 -16.00 9.28 -8.59
N SER A 87 -15.96 8.79 -7.33
CA SER A 87 -17.01 9.05 -6.34
C SER A 87 -16.77 10.26 -5.45
N GLY A 88 -15.50 10.67 -5.28
CA GLY A 88 -15.07 11.56 -4.22
C GLY A 88 -14.74 10.85 -2.89
N GLU A 89 -14.74 9.51 -2.88
CA GLU A 89 -14.50 8.68 -1.70
C GLU A 89 -13.30 7.77 -1.91
N VAL A 90 -12.09 8.32 -1.75
CA VAL A 90 -10.84 7.55 -1.81
C VAL A 90 -10.48 7.15 -0.39
N LEU A 91 -10.58 5.85 -0.10
CA LEU A 91 -10.52 5.30 1.24
C LEU A 91 -9.26 4.45 1.42
N VAL A 92 -8.70 4.47 2.63
CA VAL A 92 -7.64 3.55 3.04
C VAL A 92 -8.31 2.28 3.57
N THR A 93 -8.04 1.15 2.94
CA THR A 93 -8.78 -0.09 3.17
C THR A 93 -7.79 -1.23 3.41
N PRO A 94 -7.88 -1.95 4.54
CA PRO A 94 -7.22 -3.24 4.71
C PRO A 94 -7.68 -4.23 3.61
N MET A 95 -6.94 -5.30 3.38
CA MET A 95 -7.27 -6.22 2.28
C MET A 95 -8.54 -7.04 2.58
N MET A 96 -8.71 -7.44 3.84
CA MET A 96 -9.76 -8.37 4.27
C MET A 96 -10.80 -7.74 5.20
N GLU A 97 -10.73 -6.43 5.45
CA GLU A 97 -11.59 -5.71 6.40
C GLU A 97 -12.24 -4.48 5.76
N ASP A 98 -13.20 -3.87 6.48
CA ASP A 98 -13.83 -2.63 6.07
C ASP A 98 -12.82 -1.46 6.04
N PRO A 99 -13.10 -0.38 5.27
CA PRO A 99 -12.25 0.80 5.25
C PRO A 99 -11.94 1.33 6.65
N ALA A 100 -10.70 1.77 6.84
CA ALA A 100 -10.26 2.35 8.08
C ALA A 100 -11.06 3.62 8.40
N ASP A 101 -11.21 3.93 9.70
CA ASP A 101 -11.84 5.17 10.18
C ASP A 101 -10.93 6.39 9.93
N LEU A 102 -10.75 6.70 8.65
CA LEU A 102 -9.95 7.78 8.10
C LEU A 102 -10.80 8.59 7.13
N PRO A 103 -10.58 9.91 7.03
CA PRO A 103 -11.29 10.75 6.09
C PRO A 103 -10.90 10.37 4.65
N SER A 104 -11.83 10.57 3.72
CA SER A 104 -11.56 10.41 2.29
C SER A 104 -10.37 11.26 1.85
N LEU A 105 -9.44 10.64 1.12
CA LEU A 105 -8.32 11.33 0.48
C LEU A 105 -8.79 12.30 -0.62
N ALA A 106 -9.99 12.10 -1.16
CA ALA A 106 -10.62 12.98 -2.13
C ALA A 106 -11.44 14.10 -1.46
N SER A 107 -10.75 14.94 -0.67
CA SER A 107 -11.36 15.97 0.18
C SER A 107 -12.22 17.02 -0.53
N GLN A 108 -12.07 17.19 -1.85
CA GLN A 108 -12.85 18.14 -2.67
C GLN A 108 -13.86 17.45 -3.60
N GLY A 109 -14.17 16.18 -3.34
CA GLY A 109 -15.11 15.38 -4.12
C GLY A 109 -14.48 14.73 -5.36
N PRO A 110 -15.29 14.33 -6.36
CA PRO A 110 -14.79 13.66 -7.55
C PRO A 110 -13.75 14.49 -8.31
N GLY A 111 -12.66 13.87 -8.75
CA GLY A 111 -11.62 14.58 -9.48
C GLY A 111 -10.26 13.90 -9.46
N ARG A 112 -9.24 14.71 -9.74
CA ARG A 112 -7.84 14.27 -9.81
C ARG A 112 -7.06 14.81 -8.61
N TYR A 113 -6.29 13.92 -8.01
CA TYR A 113 -5.53 14.15 -6.80
C TYR A 113 -4.09 13.68 -7.01
N ARG A 114 -3.19 14.21 -6.19
CA ARG A 114 -1.84 13.71 -6.02
C ARG A 114 -1.75 13.16 -4.61
N LEU A 115 -1.29 11.93 -4.50
CA LEU A 115 -1.00 11.30 -3.21
C LEU A 115 0.50 11.29 -3.02
N ARG A 116 0.96 11.70 -1.84
CA ARG A 116 2.34 11.54 -1.37
C ARG A 116 2.36 10.61 -0.18
N PHE A 117 3.07 9.51 -0.35
CA PHE A 117 3.29 8.49 0.65
C PHE A 117 4.62 8.72 1.30
N HIS A 118 4.64 8.66 2.63
CA HIS A 118 5.86 8.61 3.41
C HIS A 118 5.84 7.36 4.26
N ALA A 119 6.98 6.67 4.32
CA ALA A 119 7.14 5.48 5.14
C ALA A 119 8.33 5.61 6.09
N LEU A 120 8.18 5.00 7.27
CA LEU A 120 9.18 4.96 8.33
C LEU A 120 9.07 3.61 9.06
N GLY A 121 10.20 2.96 9.29
CA GLY A 121 10.28 1.75 10.13
C GLY A 121 10.11 0.44 9.38
N ARG A 122 10.04 0.45 8.04
CA ARG A 122 9.87 -0.75 7.19
C ARG A 122 11.00 -1.79 7.35
N ASP A 123 12.18 -1.36 7.79
CA ASP A 123 13.33 -2.25 8.02
C ASP A 123 13.35 -2.85 9.45
N THR A 124 12.33 -2.58 10.29
CA THR A 124 12.35 -2.96 11.73
C THR A 124 11.94 -4.41 11.98
N ALA A 125 10.89 -4.88 11.31
CA ALA A 125 10.29 -6.21 11.52
C ALA A 125 9.93 -6.85 10.18
N VAL A 126 10.89 -6.88 9.26
CA VAL A 126 10.72 -7.40 7.90
C VAL A 126 10.21 -8.84 7.95
N ASP A 127 9.18 -9.14 7.15
CA ASP A 127 8.52 -10.46 7.04
C ASP A 127 7.90 -10.99 8.34
N ASP A 128 7.84 -10.17 9.40
CA ASP A 128 7.29 -10.58 10.67
C ASP A 128 5.76 -10.42 10.73
N THR A 129 5.13 -11.18 11.62
CA THR A 129 3.72 -11.00 11.98
C THR A 129 3.63 -10.50 13.42
N THR A 130 3.28 -9.23 13.60
CA THR A 130 3.32 -8.57 14.91
C THR A 130 2.08 -7.71 15.18
N ASP A 131 1.63 -7.72 16.43
CA ASP A 131 0.58 -6.81 16.92
C ASP A 131 1.17 -5.45 17.33
N ASP A 132 2.50 -5.36 17.48
CA ASP A 132 3.20 -4.12 17.80
C ASP A 132 3.28 -3.22 16.57
N VAL A 133 2.94 -1.94 16.77
CA VAL A 133 2.94 -0.94 15.69
C VAL A 133 4.36 -0.40 15.49
N VAL A 134 5.11 -1.07 14.63
CA VAL A 134 6.53 -0.76 14.32
C VAL A 134 6.72 0.09 13.06
N GLU A 135 5.69 0.16 12.20
CA GLU A 135 5.71 0.96 10.97
C GLU A 135 4.74 2.14 11.05
N SER A 136 5.15 3.26 10.44
CA SER A 136 4.32 4.46 10.33
C SER A 136 4.30 4.96 8.90
N TYR A 137 3.11 5.37 8.48
CA TYR A 137 2.80 5.87 7.14
C TYR A 137 2.11 7.23 7.23
N LEU A 138 2.54 8.17 6.38
CA LEU A 138 1.87 9.45 6.19
C LEU A 138 1.46 9.60 4.72
N ILE A 139 0.15 9.73 4.51
CA ILE A 139 -0.46 9.93 3.20
C ILE A 139 -0.96 11.37 3.13
N GLN A 140 -0.33 12.17 2.30
CA GLN A 140 -0.78 13.54 2.03
C GLN A 140 -1.53 13.55 0.70
N SER A 141 -2.72 14.16 0.69
CA SER A 141 -3.54 14.32 -0.53
C SER A 141 -3.79 15.79 -0.84
N TRP A 142 -3.69 16.16 -2.11
CA TRP A 142 -4.13 17.47 -2.61
C TRP A 142 -4.64 17.36 -4.05
N PRO A 143 -5.58 18.24 -4.48
CA PRO A 143 -5.99 18.29 -5.87
C PRO A 143 -4.82 18.70 -6.77
N ALA A 144 -4.62 17.97 -7.86
CA ALA A 144 -3.57 18.26 -8.82
C ALA A 144 -3.96 17.79 -10.22
N ALA A 145 -3.39 18.45 -11.23
CA ALA A 145 -3.43 17.91 -12.57
C ALA A 145 -2.66 16.58 -12.63
N HIS A 146 -3.06 15.70 -13.55
CA HIS A 146 -2.39 14.41 -13.75
C HIS A 146 -0.91 14.63 -14.06
N GLN A 147 -0.06 13.97 -13.29
CA GLN A 147 1.39 13.95 -13.42
C GLN A 147 1.88 12.54 -13.13
N ASP A 148 2.94 12.12 -13.79
CA ASP A 148 3.49 10.77 -13.62
C ASP A 148 3.99 10.54 -12.19
N ALA A 149 4.03 9.27 -11.78
CA ALA A 149 4.55 8.90 -10.46
C ALA A 149 6.00 9.36 -10.29
N LEU A 150 6.35 9.81 -9.09
CA LEU A 150 7.65 10.38 -8.76
C LEU A 150 8.16 9.78 -7.45
N LEU A 151 9.32 9.13 -7.49
CA LEU A 151 10.06 8.76 -6.29
C LEU A 151 10.84 9.99 -5.80
N VAL A 152 10.45 10.53 -4.64
CA VAL A 152 11.02 11.77 -4.08
C VAL A 152 12.22 11.46 -3.19
N LYS A 153 12.14 10.38 -2.40
CA LYS A 153 13.21 9.93 -1.52
C LYS A 153 13.14 8.41 -1.37
N ALA A 154 14.28 7.75 -1.40
CA ALA A 154 14.37 6.31 -1.29
C ALA A 154 15.62 5.94 -0.49
N THR A 155 15.48 5.80 0.83
CA THR A 155 16.62 5.50 1.72
C THR A 155 16.46 4.21 2.52
N ASP A 156 15.31 3.54 2.45
CA ASP A 156 15.11 2.25 3.11
C ASP A 156 15.73 1.07 2.32
N ALA A 157 16.06 0.00 3.03
CA ALA A 157 16.65 -1.19 2.43
C ALA A 157 15.58 -2.08 1.78
N TYR A 158 14.39 -2.18 2.36
CA TYR A 158 13.28 -2.96 1.81
C TYR A 158 12.84 -2.47 0.42
N GLY A 159 12.57 -1.17 0.25
CA GLY A 159 12.23 -0.58 -1.04
C GLY A 159 13.38 -0.70 -2.04
N ALA A 160 14.64 -0.67 -1.57
CA ALA A 160 15.80 -0.94 -2.43
C ALA A 160 15.80 -2.38 -2.95
N GLN A 161 15.40 -3.37 -2.14
CA GLN A 161 15.23 -4.75 -2.59
C GLN A 161 14.09 -4.88 -3.61
N VAL A 162 12.95 -4.24 -3.36
CA VAL A 162 11.80 -4.23 -4.30
C VAL A 162 12.22 -3.64 -5.65
N ARG A 163 12.93 -2.51 -5.67
CA ARG A 163 13.44 -1.87 -6.91
C ARG A 163 14.52 -2.66 -7.63
N ALA A 164 15.34 -3.42 -6.89
CA ALA A 164 16.43 -4.21 -7.45
C ALA A 164 15.96 -5.50 -8.14
N ARG A 165 14.67 -5.86 -8.03
CA ARG A 165 14.11 -7.03 -8.71
C ARG A 165 13.91 -6.77 -10.21
N PRO A 166 14.29 -7.72 -11.09
CA PRO A 166 14.07 -7.58 -12.52
C PRO A 166 12.57 -7.59 -12.83
N ALA A 167 12.12 -6.68 -13.69
CA ALA A 167 10.72 -6.48 -14.12
C ALA A 167 10.04 -7.68 -14.83
N GLY A 168 10.68 -8.86 -14.83
CA GLY A 168 10.13 -10.12 -15.32
C GLY A 168 9.79 -11.12 -14.21
N ASP A 169 10.13 -10.81 -12.96
CA ASP A 169 9.72 -11.58 -11.78
C ASP A 169 8.51 -10.85 -11.19
N THR A 170 7.42 -10.85 -11.97
CA THR A 170 6.10 -10.45 -11.46
C THR A 170 5.90 -11.25 -10.19
N ILE A 171 5.80 -10.55 -9.05
CA ILE A 171 5.13 -11.13 -7.90
C ILE A 171 3.70 -11.34 -8.38
N VAL A 172 3.43 -12.53 -8.90
CA VAL A 172 2.18 -13.16 -8.54
C VAL A 172 2.28 -13.17 -7.04
N ILE A 173 1.59 -12.25 -6.37
CA ILE A 173 1.26 -12.46 -4.96
C ILE A 173 0.40 -13.70 -5.13
N ASP A 174 1.01 -14.87 -4.99
CA ASP A 174 0.32 -16.13 -5.19
C ASP A 174 -0.57 -16.25 -3.97
N HIS A 175 -1.75 -15.65 -4.10
CA HIS A 175 -2.80 -15.64 -3.10
C HIS A 175 -3.23 -17.09 -2.76
N GLU A 176 -2.71 -18.11 -3.47
CA GLU A 176 -3.07 -19.51 -3.30
C GLU A 176 -2.10 -20.36 -2.45
N ASP A 177 -0.86 -19.92 -2.15
CA ASP A 177 0.12 -20.78 -1.45
C ASP A 177 0.18 -20.59 0.08
N SER A 178 -0.84 -19.95 0.65
CA SER A 178 -1.06 -20.05 2.09
C SER A 178 -1.71 -21.40 2.42
N LEU A 179 -0.97 -22.23 3.16
CA LEU A 179 -1.39 -23.52 3.72
C LEU A 179 -2.66 -23.45 4.59
N ASP A 180 -3.13 -22.25 4.91
CA ASP A 180 -4.35 -21.99 5.69
C ASP A 180 -5.61 -21.77 4.85
N THR A 181 -5.50 -21.69 3.52
CA THR A 181 -6.68 -21.73 2.65
C THR A 181 -7.17 -23.16 2.43
N GLN A 182 -8.49 -23.34 2.28
CA GLN A 182 -9.10 -24.65 2.02
C GLN A 182 -8.54 -25.32 0.75
N THR A 183 -8.11 -24.51 -0.22
CA THR A 183 -7.46 -24.92 -1.48
C THR A 183 -6.02 -25.43 -1.25
N GLY A 184 -5.26 -24.83 -0.33
CA GLY A 184 -3.92 -25.31 0.07
C GLY A 184 -3.95 -26.68 0.73
N ARG A 185 -5.00 -26.96 1.54
CA ARG A 185 -5.22 -28.27 2.16
C ARG A 185 -5.54 -29.36 1.14
N GLU A 186 -6.30 -29.06 0.08
CA GLU A 186 -6.58 -30.02 -0.99
C GLU A 186 -5.32 -30.39 -1.81
N ARG A 187 -4.40 -29.44 -2.02
CA ARG A 187 -3.17 -29.70 -2.76
C ARG A 187 -2.12 -30.49 -1.96
N ASP A 188 -2.01 -30.30 -0.64
CA ASP A 188 -1.11 -31.13 0.21
C ASP A 188 -1.58 -32.60 0.27
N ILE A 189 -2.90 -32.82 0.31
CA ILE A 189 -3.49 -34.17 0.29
C ILE A 189 -3.15 -34.90 -1.03
N LEU A 190 -3.22 -34.20 -2.17
CA LEU A 190 -2.86 -34.77 -3.47
C LEU A 190 -1.35 -35.02 -3.61
N ARG A 191 -0.50 -34.20 -2.98
CA ARG A 191 0.97 -34.36 -3.03
C ARG A 191 1.47 -35.51 -2.15
N ARG A 192 0.85 -35.75 -0.99
CA ARG A 192 1.16 -36.91 -0.12
C ARG A 192 0.70 -38.24 -0.72
N ALA A 193 -0.31 -38.24 -1.59
CA ALA A 193 -0.79 -39.45 -2.26
C ALA A 193 0.14 -39.93 -3.41
N GLY A 194 1.15 -39.14 -3.80
CA GLY A 194 2.05 -39.45 -4.92
C GLY A 194 3.38 -40.13 -4.55
N HIS A 195 3.64 -40.44 -3.28
CA HIS A 195 4.95 -40.96 -2.83
C HIS A 195 4.87 -42.17 -1.90
N GLY A 196 4.26 -43.24 -2.40
CA GLY A 196 4.34 -44.61 -1.86
C GLY A 196 3.43 -45.51 -2.68
N ASP A 197 3.83 -46.59 -3.33
CA ASP A 197 5.07 -47.34 -3.36
C ASP A 197 5.19 -47.93 -4.77
N TYR A 198 6.40 -47.93 -5.33
CA TYR A 198 6.76 -48.90 -6.36
C TYR A 198 8.03 -49.61 -5.90
N SER A 199 7.84 -50.75 -5.25
CA SER A 199 8.81 -51.84 -5.29
C SER A 199 8.12 -53.19 -5.12
#